data_AF-A0A2T1DNM7-F1
#
_entry.id   AF-A0A2T1DNM7-F1
#
_cell.length_a   1.000
_cell.length_b   1.000
_cell.length_c   1.000
_cell.angle_alpha   90.00
_cell.angle_beta   90.00
_cell.angle_gamma   90.00
#
_symmetry.space_group_name_H-M   'P 1'
#
loop_
_entity.id
_entity.type
_entity.pdbx_description
1 polymer ?
#
loop_
_entity_poly.entity_id
_entity_poly.type
_entity_poly.pdbx_seq_one_letter_code
_entity_poly.pdbx_strand_id
1 'polypeptide(L)'
;MSIFLMKPDNSSLEVSRGIESIDINIVLILVKADVEEVAQALTQLKPWDGWIPNAYGQSVPSNEGTLIFKLRGHSWSYVCQPFGHTHPMRLSEADALSLSDLLSAAVIDYVGSNTGGWFRYLFCNQGRLDERLRFEEYDRDGNLEFQSQRGFTAKDIKDAYTFTLNFIREQDAYIPALKMRYSALKVQQVTLHIENLMPTEIERMDYLYKTLS
;
A
#
# COMPACT_ATOMS: atom_id res chain seq x y z
N MET A 1 10.20 -21.69 0.61
CA MET A 1 11.39 -21.07 1.25
C MET A 1 10.98 -19.64 1.56
N SER A 2 10.68 -19.32 2.82
CA SER A 2 10.22 -17.97 3.20
C SER A 2 11.39 -17.01 3.14
N ILE A 3 11.38 -16.07 2.18
CA ILE A 3 12.40 -15.02 2.08
C ILE A 3 11.97 -13.91 3.04
N PHE A 4 12.31 -14.07 4.32
CA PHE A 4 12.26 -12.97 5.25
C PHE A 4 13.40 -12.02 4.91
N LEU A 5 13.11 -10.85 4.34
CA LEU A 5 14.02 -9.72 4.40
C LEU A 5 13.88 -9.10 5.80
N MET A 6 14.37 -9.81 6.83
CA MET A 6 14.38 -9.25 8.18
C MET A 6 15.12 -7.92 8.14
N LYS A 7 14.48 -6.87 8.66
CA LYS A 7 15.10 -5.59 8.96
C LYS A 7 16.38 -5.92 9.75
N PRO A 8 17.59 -5.56 9.29
CA PRO A 8 18.78 -5.74 10.12
C PRO A 8 18.53 -4.98 11.42
N ASP A 9 18.75 -5.63 12.56
CA ASP A 9 18.22 -5.29 13.91
C ASP A 9 18.60 -3.89 14.46
N ASN A 10 19.09 -2.95 13.64
CA ASN A 10 19.41 -1.57 14.02
C ASN A 10 19.28 -0.52 12.89
N SER A 11 18.69 -0.84 11.72
CA SER A 11 18.50 0.18 10.69
C SER A 11 17.28 1.08 10.99
N SER A 12 17.49 2.40 10.96
CA SER A 12 16.40 3.37 11.08
C SER A 12 15.38 3.16 9.95
N LEU A 13 14.08 3.20 10.27
CA LEU A 13 13.02 3.14 9.27
C LEU A 13 13.14 4.27 8.25
N GLU A 14 13.66 5.43 8.66
CA GLU A 14 13.79 6.64 7.82
C GLU A 14 14.63 6.38 6.56
N VAL A 15 15.60 5.47 6.63
CA VAL A 15 16.48 5.10 5.51
C VAL A 15 16.10 3.79 4.83
N SER A 16 15.04 3.12 5.27
CA SER A 16 14.61 1.83 4.72
C SER A 16 13.96 2.02 3.35
N ARG A 17 14.30 1.18 2.37
CA ARG A 17 13.77 1.22 0.99
C ARG A 17 13.59 -0.19 0.42
N GLY A 18 12.59 -0.37 -0.43
CA GLY A 18 12.22 -1.66 -1.01
C GLY A 18 11.05 -2.33 -0.31
N ILE A 19 10.98 -3.65 -0.33
CA ILE A 19 9.89 -4.44 0.27
C ILE A 19 10.43 -5.15 1.50
N GLU A 20 9.74 -5.03 2.64
CA GLU A 20 10.13 -5.71 3.88
C GLU A 20 9.78 -7.20 3.86
N SER A 21 8.60 -7.55 3.35
CA SER A 21 8.19 -8.95 3.26
C SER A 21 7.22 -9.18 2.11
N ILE A 22 7.41 -10.31 1.42
CA ILE A 22 6.47 -10.87 0.46
C ILE A 22 5.57 -11.95 1.10
N ASP A 23 5.86 -12.33 2.35
CA ASP A 23 5.14 -13.37 3.09
C ASP A 23 3.88 -12.83 3.79
N ILE A 24 3.22 -11.83 3.20
CA ILE A 24 1.97 -11.26 3.69
C ILE A 24 0.98 -11.02 2.55
N ASN A 25 -0.31 -11.05 2.88
CA ASN A 25 -1.35 -10.51 2.02
C ASN A 25 -1.39 -9.00 2.24
N ILE A 26 -1.14 -8.21 1.19
CA ILE A 26 -1.12 -6.74 1.26
C ILE A 26 -1.83 -6.12 0.06
N VAL A 27 -2.57 -5.03 0.29
CA VAL A 27 -3.12 -4.12 -0.72
C VAL A 27 -2.77 -2.72 -0.25
N LEU A 28 -1.96 -2.01 -1.03
CA LEU A 28 -1.38 -0.75 -0.64
C LEU A 28 -1.27 0.17 -1.85
N ILE A 29 -1.79 1.38 -1.75
CA ILE A 29 -1.48 2.45 -2.70
C ILE A 29 -0.53 3.42 -2.02
N LEU A 30 0.67 3.59 -2.54
CA LEU A 30 1.61 4.62 -2.11
C LEU A 30 1.42 5.85 -3.00
N VAL A 31 1.32 7.03 -2.41
CA VAL A 31 1.15 8.29 -3.12
C VAL A 31 2.23 9.27 -2.68
N LYS A 32 2.93 9.89 -3.62
CA LYS A 32 3.98 10.87 -3.35
C LYS A 32 3.38 12.26 -3.09
N ALA A 33 2.59 12.36 -2.02
CA ALA A 33 1.89 13.55 -1.54
C ALA A 33 1.69 13.43 -0.02
N ASP A 34 1.27 14.50 0.65
CA ASP A 34 1.01 14.47 2.09
C ASP A 34 -0.31 13.78 2.43
N VAL A 35 -0.40 13.23 3.66
CA VAL A 35 -1.56 12.44 4.13
C VAL A 35 -2.88 13.20 3.94
N GLU A 36 -2.88 14.51 4.18
CA GLU A 36 -4.07 15.36 4.06
C GLU A 36 -4.56 15.49 2.62
N GLU A 37 -3.64 15.73 1.68
CA GLU A 37 -3.94 15.84 0.25
C GLU A 37 -4.49 14.52 -0.28
N VAL A 38 -3.89 13.40 0.13
CA VAL A 38 -4.34 12.06 -0.23
C VAL A 38 -5.74 11.77 0.34
N ALA A 39 -5.99 12.12 1.60
CA ALA A 39 -7.32 11.97 2.21
C ALA A 39 -8.37 12.80 1.46
N GLN A 40 -8.07 14.07 1.18
CA GLN A 40 -8.98 14.94 0.44
C GLN A 40 -9.25 14.40 -0.97
N ALA A 41 -8.25 13.90 -1.70
CA ALA A 41 -8.45 13.30 -3.02
C ALA A 41 -9.34 12.04 -2.93
N LEU A 42 -9.12 11.18 -1.94
CA LEU A 42 -9.96 9.99 -1.73
C LEU A 42 -11.42 10.34 -1.41
N THR A 43 -11.68 11.45 -0.70
CA THR A 43 -13.05 11.95 -0.47
C THR A 43 -13.77 12.41 -1.74
N GLN A 44 -13.03 12.75 -2.79
CA GLN A 44 -13.59 13.09 -4.11
C GLN A 44 -13.86 11.85 -4.96
N LEU A 45 -13.06 10.77 -4.79
CA LEU A 45 -13.16 9.55 -5.59
C LEU A 45 -14.24 8.58 -5.12
N LYS A 46 -14.49 8.52 -3.82
CA LYS A 46 -15.46 7.59 -3.23
C LYS A 46 -16.34 8.30 -2.21
N PRO A 47 -17.60 7.86 -2.03
CA PRO A 47 -18.53 8.50 -1.11
C PRO A 47 -18.24 8.08 0.33
N TRP A 48 -17.21 8.63 0.97
CA TRP A 48 -16.94 8.39 2.40
C TRP A 48 -17.95 9.13 3.27
N ASP A 49 -18.30 8.54 4.42
CA ASP A 49 -19.24 9.17 5.36
C ASP A 49 -18.54 10.05 6.39
N GLY A 50 -17.22 9.88 6.55
CA GLY A 50 -16.42 10.75 7.39
C GLY A 50 -14.92 10.52 7.29
N TRP A 51 -14.19 11.47 7.85
CA TRP A 51 -12.73 11.54 7.91
C TRP A 51 -12.30 11.91 9.33
N ILE A 52 -11.43 11.10 9.91
CA ILE A 52 -10.83 11.31 11.22
C ILE A 52 -9.34 11.61 11.04
N PRO A 53 -8.90 12.87 11.19
CA PRO A 53 -7.49 13.21 11.15
C PRO A 53 -6.76 12.75 12.42
N ASN A 54 -5.47 12.42 12.30
CA ASN A 54 -4.63 11.99 13.44
C ASN A 54 -5.20 10.79 14.22
N ALA A 55 -5.77 9.83 13.52
CA ALA A 55 -6.45 8.64 14.04
C ALA A 55 -5.53 7.63 14.77
N TYR A 56 -4.21 7.82 14.75
CA TYR A 56 -3.29 6.89 15.42
C TYR A 56 -3.56 6.82 16.93
N GLY A 57 -3.75 5.61 17.45
CA GLY A 57 -4.08 5.38 18.87
C GLY A 57 -5.46 5.87 19.30
N GLN A 58 -6.26 6.41 18.38
CA GLN A 58 -7.65 6.77 18.64
C GLN A 58 -8.58 5.58 18.46
N SER A 59 -9.73 5.67 19.11
CA SER A 59 -10.83 4.75 18.85
C SER A 59 -11.58 5.20 17.60
N VAL A 60 -11.56 4.38 16.57
CA VAL A 60 -12.28 4.64 15.31
C VAL A 60 -13.46 3.69 15.13
N PRO A 61 -14.47 4.05 14.32
CA PRO A 61 -15.54 3.13 13.97
C PRO A 61 -14.98 1.83 13.40
N SER A 62 -15.50 0.68 13.84
CA SER A 62 -15.21 -0.65 13.28
C SER A 62 -15.85 -0.89 11.91
N ASN A 63 -16.37 0.18 11.31
CA ASN A 63 -16.96 0.19 10.00
C ASN A 63 -15.89 -0.08 8.93
N GLU A 64 -16.33 -0.10 7.68
CA GLU A 64 -15.39 -0.16 6.58
C GLU A 64 -14.60 1.13 6.51
N GLY A 65 -13.30 1.00 6.36
CA GLY A 65 -12.45 2.16 6.29
C GLY A 65 -11.14 1.91 5.59
N THR A 66 -10.41 2.99 5.43
CA THR A 66 -9.09 3.02 4.83
C THR A 66 -8.20 3.89 5.67
N LEU A 67 -7.01 3.36 5.97
CA LEU A 67 -5.96 4.10 6.65
C LEU A 67 -5.17 4.88 5.63
N ILE A 68 -4.83 6.11 5.99
CA ILE A 68 -3.91 6.93 5.22
C ILE A 68 -2.83 7.37 6.17
N PHE A 69 -1.59 6.98 5.95
CA PHE A 69 -0.51 7.33 6.88
C PHE A 69 0.78 7.64 6.16
N LYS A 70 1.71 8.28 6.85
CA LYS A 70 3.06 8.56 6.35
C LYS A 70 4.07 8.12 7.39
N LEU A 71 5.12 7.47 6.91
CA LEU A 71 6.25 7.07 7.75
C LEU A 71 7.21 8.24 7.86
N ARG A 72 7.76 8.45 9.06
CA ARG A 72 8.75 9.50 9.30
C ARG A 72 9.95 9.31 8.37
N GLY A 73 10.37 10.39 7.70
CA GLY A 73 11.52 10.38 6.79
C GLY A 73 11.24 9.81 5.39
N HIS A 74 9.98 9.47 5.07
CA HIS A 74 9.57 8.99 3.76
C HIS A 74 8.77 10.06 3.00
N SER A 75 8.96 10.15 1.69
CA SER A 75 8.17 11.05 0.83
C SER A 75 6.80 10.49 0.43
N TRP A 76 6.53 9.23 0.76
CA TRP A 76 5.34 8.50 0.33
C TRP A 76 4.34 8.39 1.47
N SER A 77 3.10 8.77 1.20
CA SER A 77 1.94 8.42 2.01
C SER A 77 1.37 7.09 1.54
N TYR A 78 0.71 6.37 2.45
CA TYR A 78 0.25 5.01 2.31
C TYR A 78 -1.25 4.97 2.49
N VAL A 79 -1.97 4.47 1.49
CA VAL A 79 -3.39 4.17 1.55
C VAL A 79 -3.52 2.66 1.72
N CYS A 80 -3.89 2.23 2.92
CA CYS A 80 -3.98 0.83 3.28
C CYS A 80 -5.43 0.46 3.57
N GLN A 81 -5.91 -0.58 2.89
CA GLN A 81 -7.19 -1.18 3.19
C GLN A 81 -6.97 -2.49 3.96
N PRO A 82 -7.60 -2.64 5.13
CA PRO A 82 -7.53 -3.87 5.90
C PRO A 82 -8.10 -5.07 5.16
N PHE A 83 -7.41 -6.21 5.21
CA PHE A 83 -7.90 -7.47 4.67
C PHE A 83 -9.14 -7.97 5.42
N GLY A 84 -10.11 -8.49 4.67
CA GLY A 84 -11.33 -9.11 5.22
C GLY A 84 -12.62 -8.34 4.96
N HIS A 85 -12.55 -7.12 4.45
CA HIS A 85 -13.74 -6.36 4.04
C HIS A 85 -14.18 -6.77 2.63
N THR A 86 -15.35 -7.40 2.52
CA THR A 86 -15.95 -7.89 1.27
C THR A 86 -16.82 -6.83 0.61
N HIS A 87 -16.27 -5.67 0.20
CA HIS A 87 -17.14 -4.50 -0.02
C HIS A 87 -16.74 -3.53 -1.13
N PRO A 88 -17.69 -2.65 -1.57
CA PRO A 88 -17.53 -1.70 -2.69
C PRO A 88 -16.40 -0.68 -2.51
N MET A 89 -15.89 -0.48 -1.30
CA MET A 89 -14.80 0.46 -1.02
C MET A 89 -13.41 -0.10 -1.31
N ARG A 90 -13.33 -1.26 -2.02
CA ARG A 90 -12.05 -1.84 -2.41
C ARG A 90 -11.21 -0.85 -3.22
N LEU A 91 -9.95 -0.69 -2.84
CA LEU A 91 -8.96 0.04 -3.64
C LEU A 91 -8.67 -0.75 -4.93
N SER A 92 -8.72 -0.06 -6.05
CA SER A 92 -8.54 -0.60 -7.40
C SER A 92 -7.42 0.11 -8.15
N GLU A 93 -6.96 -0.50 -9.25
CA GLU A 93 -6.01 0.14 -10.17
C GLU A 93 -6.54 1.47 -10.71
N ALA A 94 -7.85 1.58 -10.93
CA ALA A 94 -8.50 2.81 -11.38
C ALA A 94 -8.44 3.92 -10.32
N ASP A 95 -8.50 3.56 -9.03
CA ASP A 95 -8.33 4.52 -7.94
C ASP A 95 -6.89 5.06 -7.90
N ALA A 96 -5.89 4.19 -8.12
CA ALA A 96 -4.49 4.60 -8.17
C ALA A 96 -4.20 5.57 -9.33
N LEU A 97 -4.73 5.28 -10.52
CA LEU A 97 -4.63 6.17 -11.68
C LEU A 97 -5.33 7.52 -11.42
N SER A 98 -6.55 7.49 -10.87
CA SER A 98 -7.31 8.70 -10.55
C SER A 98 -6.63 9.54 -9.48
N LEU A 99 -6.02 8.92 -8.46
CA LEU A 99 -5.22 9.62 -7.46
C LEU A 99 -3.99 10.30 -8.08
N SER A 100 -3.30 9.60 -8.99
CA SER A 100 -2.14 10.15 -9.70
C SER A 100 -2.50 11.37 -10.54
N ASP A 101 -3.68 11.35 -11.18
CA ASP A 101 -4.21 12.46 -11.97
C ASP A 101 -4.62 13.65 -11.07
N LEU A 102 -5.52 13.41 -10.11
CA LEU A 102 -6.05 14.43 -9.21
C LEU A 102 -4.97 15.19 -8.44
N LEU A 103 -3.93 14.47 -8.00
CA LEU A 103 -2.84 15.05 -7.22
C LEU A 103 -1.65 15.47 -8.08
N SER A 104 -1.69 15.20 -9.39
CA SER A 104 -0.54 15.38 -10.29
C SER A 104 0.75 14.77 -9.71
N ALA A 105 0.63 13.59 -9.10
CA ALA A 105 1.66 12.95 -8.28
C ALA A 105 1.98 11.52 -8.75
N ALA A 106 3.14 11.03 -8.31
CA ALA A 106 3.51 9.64 -8.51
C ALA A 106 2.74 8.73 -7.55
N VAL A 107 2.26 7.58 -8.06
CA VAL A 107 1.47 6.60 -7.32
C VAL A 107 1.98 5.19 -7.63
N ILE A 108 2.12 4.36 -6.60
CA ILE A 108 2.41 2.93 -6.72
C ILE A 108 1.24 2.15 -6.11
N ASP A 109 0.49 1.41 -6.91
CA ASP A 109 -0.45 0.39 -6.40
C ASP A 109 0.31 -0.94 -6.30
N TYR A 110 0.45 -1.47 -5.09
CA TYR A 110 1.12 -2.74 -4.81
C TYR A 110 0.15 -3.71 -4.13
N VAL A 111 0.06 -4.91 -4.70
CA VAL A 111 -0.74 -6.00 -4.13
C VAL A 111 0.08 -7.27 -4.13
N GLY A 112 0.08 -7.99 -3.00
CA GLY A 112 0.75 -9.27 -2.85
C GLY A 112 -0.13 -10.27 -2.11
N SER A 113 0.02 -11.55 -2.46
CA SER A 113 -0.55 -12.66 -1.71
C SER A 113 0.46 -13.79 -1.52
N ASN A 114 0.86 -14.01 -0.28
CA ASN A 114 1.76 -15.11 0.09
C ASN A 114 1.11 -16.49 -0.08
N THR A 115 -0.19 -16.60 0.21
CA THR A 115 -0.95 -17.85 0.04
C THR A 115 -1.23 -18.14 -1.43
N GLY A 116 -1.36 -17.09 -2.24
CA GLY A 116 -1.65 -17.22 -3.67
C GLY A 116 -0.40 -17.30 -4.54
N GLY A 117 0.80 -17.07 -3.99
CA GLY A 117 2.05 -17.06 -4.77
C GLY A 117 2.04 -16.03 -5.89
N TRP A 118 1.40 -14.87 -5.68
CA TRP A 118 1.30 -13.84 -6.71
C TRP A 118 1.46 -12.45 -6.14
N PHE A 119 1.95 -11.54 -6.97
CA PHE A 119 1.96 -10.12 -6.68
C PHE A 119 1.83 -9.30 -7.95
N ARG A 120 1.48 -8.03 -7.79
CA ARG A 120 1.48 -7.04 -8.86
C ARG A 120 1.91 -5.70 -8.32
N TYR A 121 2.46 -4.88 -9.21
CA TYR A 121 2.49 -3.45 -9.00
C TYR A 121 2.07 -2.69 -10.25
N LEU A 122 1.61 -1.47 -10.03
CA LEU A 122 1.32 -0.48 -11.05
C LEU A 122 1.94 0.84 -10.60
N PHE A 123 2.61 1.50 -11.52
CA PHE A 123 3.21 2.81 -11.32
C PHE A 123 2.56 3.83 -12.25
N CYS A 124 1.96 4.84 -11.66
CA CYS A 124 1.39 5.98 -12.36
C CYS A 124 2.13 7.25 -11.98
N ASN A 125 2.24 8.17 -12.93
CA ASN A 125 2.77 9.50 -12.69
C ASN A 125 1.95 10.52 -13.47
N GLN A 126 1.38 11.49 -12.74
CA GLN A 126 0.54 12.55 -13.31
C GLN A 126 -0.58 12.01 -14.20
N GLY A 127 -1.32 11.00 -13.70
CA GLY A 127 -2.46 10.41 -14.40
C GLY A 127 -2.10 9.49 -15.57
N ARG A 128 -0.81 9.20 -15.79
CA ARG A 128 -0.33 8.28 -16.84
C ARG A 128 0.18 6.97 -16.24
N LEU A 129 -0.19 5.85 -16.85
CA LEU A 129 0.39 4.54 -16.54
C LEU A 129 1.79 4.41 -17.17
N ASP A 130 2.81 4.34 -16.32
CA ASP A 130 4.21 4.28 -16.74
C ASP A 130 4.77 2.86 -16.70
N GLU A 131 4.36 2.06 -15.71
CA GLU A 131 4.81 0.68 -15.57
C GLU A 131 3.74 -0.19 -14.88
N ARG A 132 3.63 -1.44 -15.30
CA ARG A 132 2.77 -2.45 -14.68
C ARG A 132 3.46 -3.80 -14.75
N LEU A 133 3.47 -4.52 -13.63
CA LEU A 133 3.94 -5.90 -13.54
C LEU A 133 2.90 -6.74 -12.78
N ARG A 134 2.58 -7.93 -13.31
CA ARG A 134 1.84 -8.98 -12.60
C ARG A 134 2.60 -10.28 -12.71
N PHE A 135 2.78 -10.96 -11.58
CA PHE A 135 3.50 -12.22 -11.49
C PHE A 135 2.69 -13.24 -10.70
N GLU A 136 2.60 -14.47 -11.21
CA GLU A 136 1.96 -15.63 -10.57
C GLU A 136 2.90 -16.85 -10.61
N GLU A 137 3.29 -17.37 -9.45
CA GLU A 137 4.29 -18.45 -9.30
C GLU A 137 3.74 -19.84 -9.63
N TYR A 138 2.44 -20.09 -9.40
CA TYR A 138 1.84 -21.41 -9.53
C TYR A 138 1.39 -21.79 -10.94
N ASP A 139 1.53 -20.90 -11.93
CA ASP A 139 1.39 -21.29 -13.32
C ASP A 139 2.62 -22.13 -13.73
N ARG A 140 2.46 -23.16 -14.57
CA ARG A 140 3.50 -24.21 -14.77
C ARG A 140 4.87 -23.66 -15.19
N ASP A 141 4.89 -22.49 -15.83
CA ASP A 141 6.09 -21.80 -16.29
C ASP A 141 6.29 -20.42 -15.62
N GLY A 142 5.46 -20.07 -14.63
CA GLY A 142 5.31 -18.73 -14.08
C GLY A 142 4.66 -17.77 -15.10
N ASN A 143 3.55 -17.12 -14.72
CA ASN A 143 2.95 -16.11 -15.59
C ASN A 143 3.46 -14.73 -15.20
N LEU A 144 4.23 -14.09 -16.09
CA LEU A 144 4.75 -12.74 -15.93
C LEU A 144 4.18 -11.83 -17.03
N GLU A 145 3.29 -10.93 -16.64
CA GLU A 145 2.80 -9.85 -17.49
C GLU A 145 3.55 -8.56 -17.13
N PHE A 146 4.13 -7.90 -18.13
CA PHE A 146 4.89 -6.67 -17.91
C PHE A 146 4.71 -5.66 -19.04
N GLN A 147 4.45 -4.41 -18.67
CA GLN A 147 4.35 -3.26 -19.55
C GLN A 147 5.14 -2.10 -18.93
N SER A 148 6.02 -1.46 -19.71
CA SER A 148 6.81 -0.34 -19.23
C SER A 148 7.13 0.66 -20.33
N GLN A 149 7.20 1.94 -19.97
CA GLN A 149 7.71 3.02 -20.83
C GLN A 149 9.24 3.13 -20.80
N ARG A 150 9.94 2.35 -19.96
CA ARG A 150 11.41 2.38 -19.81
C ARG A 150 12.16 1.59 -20.88
N GLY A 151 11.46 0.94 -21.81
CA GLY A 151 12.04 0.13 -22.88
C GLY A 151 12.39 -1.31 -22.48
N PHE A 152 12.04 -1.75 -21.28
CA PHE A 152 12.14 -3.15 -20.85
C PHE A 152 10.94 -3.97 -21.33
N THR A 153 11.17 -5.26 -21.55
CA THR A 153 10.14 -6.25 -21.83
C THR A 153 10.11 -7.33 -20.75
N ALA A 154 9.04 -8.13 -20.69
CA ALA A 154 8.95 -9.25 -19.75
C ALA A 154 10.14 -10.23 -19.86
N LYS A 155 10.74 -10.37 -21.06
CA LYS A 155 11.89 -11.26 -21.31
C LYS A 155 13.18 -10.80 -20.64
N ASP A 156 13.27 -9.52 -20.30
CA ASP A 156 14.45 -8.93 -19.65
C ASP A 156 14.43 -9.17 -18.13
N ILE A 157 13.28 -9.59 -17.58
CA ILE A 157 13.07 -9.84 -16.17
C ILE A 157 13.42 -11.30 -15.86
N LYS A 158 14.60 -11.51 -15.25
CA LYS A 158 15.06 -12.85 -14.85
C LYS A 158 14.42 -13.35 -13.57
N ASP A 159 14.10 -12.44 -12.66
CA ASP A 159 13.55 -12.72 -11.34
C ASP A 159 12.59 -11.61 -10.95
N ALA A 160 11.29 -11.91 -10.91
CA ALA A 160 10.24 -10.91 -10.72
C ALA A 160 10.32 -10.25 -9.33
N TYR A 161 10.72 -11.02 -8.31
CA TYR A 161 10.87 -10.53 -6.94
C TYR A 161 11.99 -9.49 -6.83
N THR A 162 13.18 -9.80 -7.33
CA THR A 162 14.35 -8.92 -7.35
C THR A 162 14.09 -7.70 -8.21
N PHE A 163 13.46 -7.88 -9.37
CA PHE A 163 13.08 -6.77 -10.25
C PHE A 163 12.15 -5.79 -9.54
N THR A 164 11.11 -6.30 -8.89
CA THR A 164 10.15 -5.48 -8.15
C THR A 164 10.79 -4.80 -6.94
N LEU A 165 11.61 -5.52 -6.17
CA LEU A 165 12.37 -4.95 -5.06
C LEU A 165 13.24 -3.77 -5.50
N ASN A 166 13.95 -3.92 -6.62
CA ASN A 166 14.80 -2.87 -7.17
C ASN A 166 13.97 -1.69 -7.67
N PHE A 167 12.86 -1.94 -8.38
CA PHE A 167 11.92 -0.89 -8.78
C PHE A 167 11.45 -0.04 -7.60
N ILE A 168 10.98 -0.66 -6.51
CA ILE A 168 10.51 0.06 -5.33
C ILE A 168 11.63 0.90 -4.69
N ARG A 169 12.88 0.39 -4.69
CA ARG A 169 14.06 1.14 -4.22
C ARG A 169 14.39 2.32 -5.13
N GLU A 170 14.32 2.16 -6.45
CA GLU A 170 14.53 3.23 -7.43
C GLU A 170 13.54 4.39 -7.23
N GLN A 171 12.32 4.10 -6.75
CA GLN A 171 11.30 5.10 -6.45
C GLN A 171 11.48 5.79 -5.08
N ASP A 172 12.55 5.48 -4.34
CA ASP A 172 12.74 5.92 -2.95
C ASP A 172 11.54 5.53 -2.05
N ALA A 173 10.89 4.40 -2.36
CA ALA A 173 9.73 3.91 -1.65
C ALA A 173 10.07 2.74 -0.72
N TYR A 174 9.18 2.48 0.23
CA TYR A 174 9.28 1.37 1.17
C TYR A 174 7.92 0.70 1.34
N ILE A 175 7.87 -0.62 1.32
CA ILE A 175 6.63 -1.38 1.55
C ILE A 175 6.83 -2.16 2.85
N PRO A 176 6.26 -1.68 3.97
CA PRO A 176 6.35 -2.36 5.26
C PRO A 176 5.57 -3.68 5.27
N ALA A 177 5.99 -4.59 6.14
CA ALA A 177 5.28 -5.83 6.43
C ALA A 177 4.08 -5.55 7.37
N LEU A 178 3.04 -4.92 6.81
CA LEU A 178 1.85 -4.51 7.57
C LEU A 178 1.06 -5.74 8.01
N LYS A 179 0.79 -5.83 9.31
CA LYS A 179 -0.35 -6.59 9.83
C LYS A 179 -1.23 -5.65 10.63
N MET A 180 -2.50 -5.63 10.28
CA MET A 180 -3.48 -4.83 10.99
C MET A 180 -4.10 -5.67 12.11
N ARG A 181 -3.99 -5.20 13.34
CA ARG A 181 -4.74 -5.77 14.47
C ARG A 181 -5.96 -4.93 14.77
N TYR A 182 -7.08 -5.61 14.87
CA TYR A 182 -8.31 -5.07 15.45
C TYR A 182 -8.44 -5.60 16.86
N SER A 183 -8.21 -4.74 17.85
CA SER A 183 -8.63 -5.04 19.21
C SER A 183 -10.10 -4.67 19.35
N ALA A 184 -10.97 -5.68 19.43
CA ALA A 184 -12.38 -5.49 19.70
C ALA A 184 -12.55 -5.04 21.16
N LEU A 185 -12.53 -3.73 21.41
CA LEU A 185 -12.82 -3.17 22.73
C LEU A 185 -14.34 -3.07 22.96
N LYS A 186 -15.10 -2.83 21.88
CA LYS A 186 -16.57 -2.84 21.79
C LYS A 186 -16.97 -3.22 20.37
N VAL A 187 -18.17 -3.77 20.16
CA VAL A 187 -18.68 -4.25 18.86
C VAL A 187 -18.56 -3.22 17.71
N GLN A 188 -18.46 -1.92 18.03
CA GLN A 188 -18.50 -0.81 17.06
C GLN A 188 -17.19 0.00 16.97
N GLN A 189 -16.16 -0.33 17.75
CA GLN A 189 -14.95 0.47 17.86
C GLN A 189 -13.68 -0.38 17.89
N VAL A 190 -12.68 0.06 17.13
CA VAL A 190 -11.37 -0.58 17.06
C VAL A 190 -10.26 0.44 17.29
N THR A 191 -9.16 -0.02 17.87
CA THR A 191 -7.91 0.77 17.91
C THR A 191 -7.02 0.31 16.78
N LEU A 192 -6.53 1.25 15.99
CA LEU A 192 -5.70 0.99 14.83
C LEU A 192 -4.26 0.80 15.26
N HIS A 193 -3.74 -0.40 15.05
CA HIS A 193 -2.33 -0.71 15.21
C HIS A 193 -1.78 -1.35 13.94
N ILE A 194 -0.66 -0.82 13.48
CA ILE A 194 0.17 -1.45 12.46
C ILE A 194 1.23 -2.26 13.22
N GLU A 195 1.18 -3.59 13.12
CA GLU A 195 2.29 -4.41 13.63
C GLU A 195 3.57 -4.10 12.87
N ASN A 196 4.72 -4.27 13.54
CA ASN A 196 6.06 -4.00 13.01
C ASN A 196 6.41 -2.52 12.80
N LEU A 197 5.53 -1.60 13.19
CA LEU A 197 5.84 -0.17 13.29
C LEU A 197 5.67 0.33 14.72
N MET A 198 6.65 1.09 15.20
CA MET A 198 6.56 1.83 16.44
C MET A 198 5.69 3.08 16.26
N PRO A 199 4.93 3.53 17.29
CA PRO A 199 4.20 4.79 17.23
C PRO A 199 5.01 5.98 16.74
N THR A 200 6.28 6.05 17.15
CA THR A 200 7.20 7.15 16.79
C THR A 200 7.64 7.14 15.33
N GLU A 201 7.47 6.02 14.64
CA GLU A 201 7.81 5.85 13.22
C GLU A 201 6.71 6.38 12.29
N ILE A 202 5.50 6.63 12.80
CA ILE A 202 4.38 7.19 12.05
C ILE A 202 4.39 8.71 12.23
N GLU A 203 4.49 9.44 11.13
CA GLU A 203 4.47 10.91 11.11
C GLU A 203 3.03 11.44 11.28
N ARG A 204 2.10 10.85 10.53
CA ARG A 204 0.67 11.14 10.58
C ARG A 204 -0.12 9.93 10.13
N MET A 205 -1.32 9.76 10.68
CA MET A 205 -2.29 8.75 10.24
C MET A 205 -3.69 9.34 10.31
N ASP A 206 -4.40 9.27 9.22
CA ASP A 206 -5.80 9.64 9.07
C ASP A 206 -6.63 8.39 8.75
N TYR A 207 -7.93 8.45 9.00
CA TYR A 207 -8.86 7.35 8.74
C TYR A 207 -10.10 7.85 8.02
N LEU A 208 -10.42 7.25 6.87
CA LEU A 208 -11.68 7.45 6.16
C LEU A 208 -12.59 6.27 6.42
N TYR A 209 -13.89 6.51 6.64
CA TYR A 209 -14.85 5.45 6.92
C TYR A 209 -16.17 5.59 6.16
N LYS A 210 -16.82 4.45 5.96
CA LYS A 210 -18.14 4.28 5.35
C LYS A 210 -19.01 3.46 6.31
N THR A 211 -20.14 3.99 6.71
CA THR A 211 -21.13 3.34 7.55
C THR A 211 -21.85 2.26 6.75
N LEU A 212 -22.01 1.08 7.33
CA LEU A 212 -22.82 0.02 6.76
C LEU A 212 -24.29 0.38 7.00
N SER A 213 -25.04 0.60 5.91
CA SER A 213 -26.50 0.82 5.93
C SER A 213 -27.26 -0.49 6.05
#